data_AF-F4NY32-F1
#
_entry.id   AF-F4NY32-F1
#
_cell.length_a   1.000
_cell.length_b   1.000
_cell.length_c   1.000
_cell.angle_alpha   90.00
_cell.angle_beta   90.00
_cell.angle_gamma   90.00
#
_symmetry.space_group_name_H-M   'P 1'
#
loop_
_entity.id
_entity.type
_entity.pdbx_description
1 polymer ?
#
loop_
_entity_poly.entity_id
_entity_poly.type
_entity_poly.pdbx_seq_one_letter_code
_entity_poly.pdbx_strand_id
1 'polypeptide(L)'
;MTLQVLSSETAKRLSSAQVVISPESVLKELIENAVDAGSSSVQIRVKDAGMTLISVKDNGCGIPVSDILLALQRHTTNKITCFDDVLTVQTFGFRGEGISV
;
A
#
# COMPACT_ATOMS: atom_id res chain seq x y z
N MET A 1 18.81 24.86 24.64
CA MET A 1 17.70 23.95 24.24
C MET A 1 18.26 22.53 24.34
N THR A 2 17.73 21.69 25.22
CA THR A 2 18.23 20.31 25.40
C THR A 2 17.26 19.32 24.77
N LEU A 3 17.80 18.32 24.10
CA LEU A 3 17.04 17.24 23.49
C LEU A 3 16.68 16.20 24.55
N GLN A 4 15.50 15.60 24.43
CA GLN A 4 15.07 14.46 25.25
C GLN A 4 14.74 13.26 24.38
N VAL A 5 15.07 12.09 24.90
CA VAL A 5 14.77 10.80 24.27
C VAL A 5 13.33 10.42 24.59
N LEU A 6 12.55 10.09 23.54
CA LEU A 6 11.17 9.67 23.69
C LEU A 6 11.08 8.28 24.33
N SER A 7 9.97 8.02 25.05
CA SER A 7 9.69 6.67 25.55
C SER A 7 9.47 5.70 24.39
N SER A 8 9.80 4.42 24.58
CA SER A 8 9.65 3.36 23.57
C SER A 8 8.21 3.23 23.08
N GLU A 9 7.23 3.37 23.96
CA GLU A 9 5.81 3.41 23.59
C GLU A 9 5.48 4.60 22.70
N THR A 10 5.98 5.80 23.02
CA THR A 10 5.77 7.01 22.23
C THR A 10 6.43 6.90 20.86
N ALA A 11 7.68 6.42 20.81
CA ALA A 11 8.39 6.17 19.55
C ALA A 11 7.67 5.15 18.68
N LYS A 12 7.13 4.08 19.27
CA LYS A 12 6.40 3.01 18.57
C LYS A 12 5.00 3.45 18.11
N ARG A 13 4.33 4.34 18.86
CA ARG A 13 3.08 5.00 18.44
C ARG A 13 3.32 6.04 17.36
N LEU A 14 4.47 6.71 17.37
CA LEU A 14 4.87 7.63 16.30
C LEU A 14 5.28 6.88 15.02
N SER A 15 5.93 5.71 15.13
CA SER A 15 6.29 4.90 13.97
C SER A 15 5.08 4.18 13.34
N SER A 16 4.05 3.84 14.14
CA SER A 16 2.78 3.31 13.61
C SER A 16 1.82 4.41 13.13
N ALA A 17 2.04 5.67 13.53
CA ALA A 17 1.32 6.84 13.02
C ALA A 17 2.02 7.51 11.81
N GLN A 18 3.16 6.98 11.36
CA GLN A 18 3.93 7.53 10.24
C GLN A 18 3.46 7.06 8.86
N VAL A 19 2.26 6.49 8.75
CA VAL A 19 1.53 6.55 7.48
C VAL A 19 0.94 7.96 7.39
N VAL A 20 1.78 8.95 7.11
CA VAL A 20 1.27 10.23 6.60
C VAL A 20 0.75 9.91 5.20
N ILE A 21 -0.55 9.61 5.12
CA ILE A 21 -1.22 9.33 3.86
C ILE A 21 -1.28 10.66 3.11
N SER A 22 -0.29 10.94 2.28
CA SER A 22 -0.41 11.98 1.26
C SER A 22 -1.21 11.41 0.08
N PRO A 23 -1.99 12.23 -0.64
CA PRO A 23 -2.66 11.80 -1.87
C PRO A 23 -1.70 11.15 -2.88
N GLU A 24 -0.45 11.62 -2.91
CA GLU A 24 0.63 11.05 -3.73
C GLU A 24 0.97 9.62 -3.29
N SER A 25 1.12 9.36 -1.98
CA SER A 25 1.42 8.03 -1.46
C SER A 25 0.32 7.02 -1.80
N VAL A 26 -0.95 7.42 -1.68
CA VAL A 26 -2.09 6.58 -2.09
C VAL A 26 -2.02 6.28 -3.58
N LEU A 27 -1.77 7.31 -4.40
CA LEU A 27 -1.70 7.13 -5.84
C LEU A 27 -0.54 6.21 -6.24
N LYS A 28 0.63 6.37 -5.60
CA LYS A 28 1.80 5.52 -5.79
C LYS A 28 1.47 4.06 -5.50
N GLU A 29 0.87 3.76 -4.34
CA GLU A 29 0.54 2.37 -3.96
C GLU A 29 -0.48 1.74 -4.92
N LEU A 30 -1.51 2.48 -5.34
CA LEU A 30 -2.50 1.98 -6.28
C LEU A 30 -1.90 1.69 -7.67
N ILE A 31 -0.99 2.55 -8.15
CA ILE A 31 -0.27 2.33 -9.42
C ILE A 31 0.68 1.14 -9.31
N GLU A 32 1.43 1.03 -8.22
CA GLU A 32 2.32 -0.09 -7.95
C GLU A 32 1.57 -1.42 -7.94
N ASN A 33 0.37 -1.45 -7.34
CA ASN A 33 -0.50 -2.62 -7.38
C ASN A 33 -1.00 -2.95 -8.80
N ALA A 34 -1.32 -1.95 -9.62
CA ALA A 34 -1.69 -2.17 -11.01
C ALA A 34 -0.52 -2.75 -11.83
N VAL A 35 0.70 -2.26 -11.62
CA VAL A 35 1.92 -2.78 -12.27
C VAL A 35 2.18 -4.22 -11.84
N ASP A 36 2.09 -4.51 -10.54
CA ASP A 36 2.26 -5.87 -10.00
C ASP A 36 1.19 -6.84 -10.54
N ALA A 37 -0.01 -6.34 -10.87
CA ALA A 37 -1.06 -7.13 -11.52
C ALA A 37 -0.83 -7.36 -13.04
N GLY A 38 0.30 -6.91 -13.59
CA GLY A 38 0.65 -7.07 -15.00
C GLY A 38 -0.14 -6.15 -15.95
N SER A 39 -0.66 -5.03 -15.45
CA SER A 39 -1.49 -4.12 -16.23
C SER A 39 -0.71 -3.48 -17.37
N SER A 40 -1.32 -3.41 -18.56
CA SER A 40 -0.79 -2.70 -19.73
C SER A 40 -1.38 -1.30 -19.89
N SER A 41 -2.49 -1.02 -19.20
CA SER A 41 -3.17 0.26 -19.21
C SER A 41 -3.67 0.60 -17.82
N VAL A 42 -3.37 1.81 -17.36
CA VAL A 42 -3.82 2.35 -16.08
C VAL A 42 -4.42 3.73 -16.31
N GLN A 43 -5.69 3.89 -15.95
CA GLN A 43 -6.40 5.17 -15.99
C GLN A 43 -6.47 5.75 -14.58
N ILE A 44 -5.99 6.99 -14.45
CA ILE A 44 -5.98 7.73 -13.20
C ILE A 44 -6.96 8.90 -13.29
N ARG A 45 -7.81 9.06 -12.28
CA ARG A 45 -8.67 10.24 -12.10
C ARG A 45 -8.45 10.80 -10.71
N VAL A 46 -8.10 12.07 -10.67
CA VAL A 46 -7.88 12.83 -9.44
C VAL A 46 -8.78 14.06 -9.44
N LYS A 47 -9.45 14.32 -8.31
CA LYS A 47 -10.24 15.53 -8.10
C LYS A 47 -9.76 16.24 -6.84
N ASP A 48 -9.62 17.56 -6.92
CA ASP A 48 -9.24 18.42 -5.80
C ASP A 48 -7.94 17.96 -5.11
N ALA A 49 -6.87 17.81 -5.92
CA ALA A 49 -5.57 17.30 -5.48
C ALA A 49 -5.61 15.93 -4.76
N GLY A 50 -6.66 15.13 -4.99
CA GLY A 50 -6.86 13.82 -4.36
C GLY A 50 -7.59 13.87 -3.03
N MET A 51 -7.98 15.06 -2.56
CA MET A 51 -8.76 15.23 -1.33
C MET A 51 -10.22 14.81 -1.51
N THR A 52 -10.77 14.98 -2.73
CA THR A 52 -12.15 14.57 -3.03
C THR A 52 -12.22 13.19 -3.68
N LEU A 53 -11.29 12.87 -4.59
CA LEU A 53 -11.30 11.59 -5.31
C LEU A 53 -9.89 11.23 -5.78
N ILE A 54 -9.52 9.98 -5.51
CA ILE A 54 -8.48 9.25 -6.22
C ILE A 54 -9.13 7.98 -6.76
N SER A 55 -9.10 7.79 -8.08
CA SER A 55 -9.56 6.57 -8.73
C SER A 55 -8.50 6.09 -9.69
N VAL A 56 -8.05 4.87 -9.47
CA VAL A 56 -7.12 4.15 -10.35
C VAL A 56 -7.87 2.95 -10.90
N LYS A 57 -7.91 2.83 -12.22
CA LYS A 57 -8.52 1.71 -12.92
C LYS A 57 -7.48 1.10 -13.83
N ASP A 58 -7.21 -0.17 -13.64
CA ASP A 58 -6.28 -0.92 -14.47
C ASP A 58 -6.98 -2.04 -15.25
N ASN A 59 -6.21 -2.73 -16.08
CA ASN A 59 -6.63 -3.89 -16.85
C ASN A 59 -5.78 -5.13 -16.53
N GLY A 60 -5.26 -5.22 -15.31
CA GLY A 60 -4.46 -6.34 -14.83
C GLY A 60 -5.28 -7.60 -14.58
N CYS A 61 -4.66 -8.58 -13.95
CA CYS A 61 -5.29 -9.88 -13.66
C CYS A 61 -6.49 -9.81 -12.69
N GLY A 62 -6.62 -8.71 -11.95
CA GLY A 62 -7.70 -8.51 -10.97
C GLY A 62 -7.57 -9.37 -9.72
N ILE A 63 -8.58 -9.27 -8.84
CA ILE A 63 -8.67 -10.05 -7.60
C ILE A 63 -9.85 -11.03 -7.73
N PRO A 64 -9.65 -12.35 -7.52
CA PRO A 64 -10.74 -13.31 -7.48
C PRO A 64 -11.80 -12.93 -6.44
N VAL A 65 -13.09 -13.17 -6.76
CA VAL A 65 -14.20 -12.77 -5.86
C VAL A 65 -14.09 -13.43 -4.48
N SER A 66 -13.58 -14.65 -4.41
CA SER A 66 -13.32 -15.37 -3.15
C SER A 66 -12.32 -14.67 -2.25
N ASP A 67 -11.40 -13.90 -2.84
CA ASP A 67 -10.23 -13.34 -2.18
C ASP A 67 -10.43 -11.87 -1.84
N ILE A 68 -11.56 -11.25 -2.22
CA ILE A 68 -11.87 -9.84 -1.95
C ILE A 68 -11.81 -9.54 -0.44
N LEU A 69 -12.47 -10.37 0.38
CA LEU A 69 -12.46 -10.17 1.83
C LEU A 69 -11.07 -10.37 2.42
N LEU A 70 -10.28 -11.28 1.84
CA LEU A 70 -8.93 -11.60 2.27
C LEU A 70 -7.97 -10.45 1.91
N ALA A 71 -8.11 -9.85 0.72
CA ALA A 71 -7.32 -8.71 0.27
C ALA A 71 -7.54 -7.43 1.12
N LEU A 72 -8.65 -7.36 1.86
CA LEU A 72 -8.95 -6.28 2.80
C LEU A 72 -8.37 -6.52 4.21
N GLN A 73 -7.83 -7.72 4.48
CA GLN A 73 -7.21 -8.02 5.77
C GLN A 73 -5.77 -7.51 5.82
N ARG A 74 -5.40 -6.95 6.98
CA ARG A 74 -4.01 -6.54 7.23
C ARG A 74 -3.07 -7.74 7.16
N HIS A 75 -1.84 -7.46 6.73
CA HIS A 75 -0.75 -8.44 6.60
C HIS A 75 -1.06 -9.59 5.63
N THR A 76 -1.90 -9.34 4.63
CA THR A 76 -2.26 -10.36 3.63
C THR A 76 -1.74 -9.97 2.25
N THR A 77 -0.97 -10.86 1.63
CA THR A 77 -0.34 -10.63 0.32
C THR A 77 -0.14 -11.95 -0.41
N ASN A 78 -0.22 -11.94 -1.74
CA ASN A 78 0.16 -13.07 -2.60
C ASN A 78 1.57 -12.90 -3.21
N LYS A 79 2.31 -11.87 -2.78
CA LYS A 79 3.58 -11.44 -3.40
C LYS A 79 4.83 -12.00 -2.71
N ILE A 80 4.70 -12.44 -1.46
CA ILE A 80 5.73 -13.14 -0.68
C ILE A 80 5.07 -14.24 0.16
N THR A 81 5.80 -15.30 0.46
CA THR A 81 5.34 -16.43 1.29
C THR A 81 6.17 -16.59 2.56
N CYS A 82 7.44 -16.21 2.53
CA CYS A 82 8.32 -16.20 3.69
C CYS A 82 9.18 -14.92 3.71
N PHE A 83 9.90 -14.71 4.82
CA PHE A 83 10.74 -13.52 4.98
C PHE A 83 11.90 -13.48 3.98
N ASP A 84 12.42 -14.63 3.56
CA ASP A 84 13.55 -14.71 2.61
C ASP A 84 13.17 -14.18 1.22
N ASP A 85 11.88 -14.25 0.85
CA ASP A 85 11.35 -13.70 -0.41
C ASP A 85 11.53 -12.17 -0.48
N VAL A 86 11.69 -11.47 0.65
CA VAL A 86 11.92 -10.02 0.68
C VAL A 86 13.21 -9.64 -0.04
N LEU A 87 14.20 -10.53 -0.08
CA LEU A 87 15.48 -10.28 -0.75
C LEU A 87 15.40 -10.44 -2.27
N THR A 88 14.37 -11.13 -2.77
CA THR A 88 14.22 -11.50 -4.18
C THR A 88 12.93 -10.97 -4.81
N VAL A 89 12.06 -10.32 -4.02
CA VAL A 89 10.76 -9.81 -4.46
C VAL A 89 10.93 -8.84 -5.63
N GLN A 90 10.18 -9.10 -6.71
CA GLN A 90 10.19 -8.29 -7.93
C GLN A 90 8.94 -7.40 -8.06
N THR A 91 8.13 -7.36 -7.00
CA THR A 91 6.89 -6.57 -6.92
C THR A 91 7.08 -5.36 -6.01
N PHE A 92 6.36 -4.28 -6.32
CA PHE A 92 6.47 -3.02 -5.58
C PHE A 92 5.75 -3.05 -4.23
N GLY A 93 4.68 -3.84 -4.11
CA GLY A 93 4.02 -4.14 -2.84
C GLY A 93 4.45 -5.50 -2.25
N PHE A 94 4.46 -5.62 -0.92
CA PHE A 94 4.63 -6.93 -0.23
C PHE A 94 4.22 -6.93 1.25
N ARG A 95 3.93 -5.76 1.85
CA ARG A 95 3.58 -5.65 3.28
C ARG A 95 2.16 -6.14 3.61
N GLY A 96 1.31 -6.32 2.60
CA GLY A 96 -0.09 -6.71 2.79
C GLY A 96 -0.94 -5.64 3.48
N GLU A 97 -0.62 -4.37 3.23
CA GLU A 97 -1.30 -3.22 3.84
C GLU A 97 -1.92 -2.26 2.81
N GLY A 98 -1.64 -2.43 1.52
CA GLY A 98 -1.97 -1.43 0.48
C GLY A 98 -3.47 -1.26 0.17
N ILE A 99 -4.32 -2.23 0.53
CA ILE A 99 -5.79 -2.12 0.36
C ILE A 99 -6.50 -2.03 1.73
N SER A 100 -5.85 -2.48 2.82
CA SER A 100 -6.44 -2.58 4.16
C SER A 100 -6.27 -1.34 5.04
N VAL A 101 -6.18 -0.15 4.43
CA VAL A 101 -5.89 1.12 5.13
C VAL A 101 -7.06 1.57 5.98
#